data_AF-A0A0C9X0H3-F1
#
_entry.id   AF-A0A0C9X0H3-F1
#
_cell.length_a   1.000
_cell.length_b   1.000
_cell.length_c   1.000
_cell.angle_alpha   90.00
_cell.angle_beta   90.00
_cell.angle_gamma   90.00
#
_symmetry.space_group_name_H-M   'P 1'
#
loop_
_entity.id
_entity.type
_entity.pdbx_description
1 polymer ?
#
loop_
_entity_poly.entity_id
_entity_poly.type
_entity_poly.pdbx_seq_one_letter_code
_entity_poly.pdbx_strand_id
1 'polypeptide(L)'
;MLTPSKETLFEANLPIETSDAAKLFVTAIANITAAALMIQPTMSNELFLLTALCEAESWNVRAEASNILNEAYTERLWKVLQAKEEKQGKNKGIKLVGDGLAKLLSDDEFYELAQAKEKEVCEVSRQKEAQKEGQVAHDAAVEEWAVADKEQRDEWDTIQANNAKTKAAWDKWKAAVVKTKKKFTKSKLKLKPLLKAIPRPKLKDFLDSGGGVGVKEVPATVTTTDLINNHSMCWSPAHHV
;
A
#
# COMPACT_ATOMS: atom_id res chain seq x y z
N MET A 1 -5.73 -10.68 42.63
CA MET A 1 -5.88 -10.92 41.18
C MET A 1 -6.89 -9.93 40.63
N LEU A 2 -6.41 -8.82 40.05
CA LEU A 2 -7.22 -7.77 39.46
C LEU A 2 -6.60 -7.44 38.11
N THR A 3 -7.31 -7.77 37.03
CA THR A 3 -6.88 -7.49 35.64
C THR A 3 -7.10 -6.01 35.31
N PRO A 4 -6.14 -5.31 34.68
CA PRO A 4 -6.37 -3.95 34.23
C PRO A 4 -7.25 -3.94 32.98
N SER A 5 -8.39 -3.26 33.11
CA SER A 5 -9.33 -2.97 32.03
C SER A 5 -8.65 -2.09 30.98
N LYS A 6 -8.65 -2.53 29.72
CA LYS A 6 -8.16 -1.75 28.58
C LYS A 6 -9.24 -0.73 28.19
N GLU A 7 -9.20 0.44 28.82
CA GLU A 7 -9.96 1.60 28.33
C GLU A 7 -9.36 2.04 26.99
N THR A 8 -10.09 1.72 25.92
CA THR A 8 -9.82 2.17 24.56
C THR A 8 -10.45 3.54 24.43
N LEU A 9 -9.67 4.59 24.70
CA LEU A 9 -10.04 5.96 24.36
C LEU A 9 -9.95 6.12 22.85
N PHE A 10 -11.03 5.76 22.17
CA PHE A 10 -11.28 6.13 20.79
C PHE A 10 -11.62 7.64 20.79
N GLU A 11 -10.60 8.49 20.62
CA GLU A 11 -10.80 9.89 20.30
C GLU A 11 -11.46 9.98 18.92
N ALA A 12 -12.78 9.93 18.92
CA ALA A 12 -13.58 10.27 17.77
C ALA A 12 -13.35 11.76 17.49
N ASN A 13 -12.49 12.04 16.50
CA ASN A 13 -12.43 13.33 15.83
C ASN A 13 -13.78 13.53 15.12
N LEU A 14 -14.77 13.97 15.89
CA LEU A 14 -16.05 14.40 15.37
C LEU A 14 -15.77 15.62 14.49
N PRO A 15 -16.22 15.63 13.23
CA PRO A 15 -16.14 16.82 12.42
C PRO A 15 -16.89 17.91 13.19
N ILE A 16 -16.19 19.01 13.48
CA ILE A 16 -16.82 20.22 14.00
C ILE A 16 -17.73 20.70 12.87
N GLU A 17 -18.98 20.23 12.86
CA GLU A 17 -20.02 20.74 11.99
C GLU A 17 -20.24 22.19 12.42
N THR A 18 -19.48 23.07 11.78
CA THR A 18 -19.72 24.50 11.82
C THR A 18 -21.12 24.71 11.28
N SER A 19 -22.05 24.86 12.21
CA SER A 19 -23.47 25.14 11.98
C SER A 19 -23.62 26.07 10.79
N ASP A 20 -24.50 25.73 9.84
CA ASP A 20 -24.71 26.53 8.62
C ASP A 20 -25.06 28.00 8.92
N ALA A 21 -25.58 28.28 10.12
CA ALA A 21 -25.74 29.62 10.63
C ALA A 21 -24.40 30.38 10.75
N ALA A 22 -23.35 29.76 11.28
CA ALA A 22 -22.02 30.38 11.43
C ALA A 22 -21.38 30.72 10.07
N LYS A 23 -21.54 29.85 9.07
CA LYS A 23 -21.08 30.12 7.70
C LYS A 23 -21.79 31.32 7.09
N LEU A 24 -23.12 31.40 7.26
CA LEU A 24 -23.90 32.54 6.78
C LEU A 24 -23.49 33.85 7.47
N PHE A 25 -23.24 33.85 8.78
CA PHE A 25 -22.74 35.03 9.48
C PHE A 25 -21.37 35.49 8.99
N VAL A 26 -20.41 34.57 8.79
CA VAL A 26 -19.07 34.91 8.29
C VAL A 26 -19.15 35.50 6.87
N THR A 27 -19.94 34.90 5.99
CA THR A 27 -20.14 35.42 4.62
C THR A 27 -20.83 36.79 4.61
N ALA A 28 -21.80 37.03 5.50
CA ALA A 28 -22.47 38.33 5.63
C ALA A 28 -21.48 39.42 6.08
N ILE A 29 -20.61 39.12 7.06
CA ILE A 29 -19.59 40.06 7.54
C ILE A 29 -18.60 40.40 6.41
N ALA A 30 -18.09 39.41 5.69
CA ALA A 30 -17.16 39.62 4.58
C ALA A 30 -17.77 40.49 3.45
N ASN A 31 -19.07 40.33 3.17
CA ASN A 31 -19.76 41.16 2.19
C ASN A 31 -19.93 42.61 2.67
N ILE A 32 -20.17 42.82 3.97
CA ILE A 32 -20.28 44.17 4.57
C ILE A 32 -18.93 44.87 4.54
N THR A 33 -17.84 44.19 4.90
CA THR A 33 -16.50 44.80 4.89
C THR A 33 -16.06 45.14 3.47
N ALA A 34 -16.27 44.23 2.50
CA ALA A 34 -16.00 44.50 1.09
C ALA A 34 -16.78 45.71 0.55
N ALA A 35 -18.05 45.86 0.94
CA ALA A 35 -18.85 47.04 0.59
C ALA A 35 -18.34 48.33 1.27
N ALA A 36 -17.89 48.25 2.53
CA ALA A 36 -17.35 49.38 3.27
C ALA A 36 -16.04 49.93 2.65
N LEU A 37 -15.19 49.05 2.11
CA LEU A 37 -13.94 49.44 1.43
C LEU A 37 -14.18 50.19 0.11
N MET A 38 -15.38 50.09 -0.48
CA MET A 38 -15.72 50.75 -1.75
C MET A 38 -16.29 52.16 -1.57
N ILE A 39 -16.51 52.60 -0.32
CA ILE A 39 -17.04 53.94 -0.02
C ILE A 39 -15.95 54.97 -0.34
N GLN A 40 -16.27 55.96 -1.19
CA GLN A 40 -15.39 57.10 -1.40
C GLN A 40 -15.53 58.09 -0.24
N PRO A 41 -14.49 58.30 0.60
CA PRO A 41 -14.59 59.21 1.72
C PRO A 41 -14.73 60.64 1.22
N THR A 42 -15.74 61.35 1.72
CA THR A 42 -15.94 62.77 1.43
C THR A 42 -15.34 63.65 2.54
N MET A 43 -15.18 63.08 3.74
CA MET A 43 -14.66 63.78 4.92
C MET A 43 -13.36 63.15 5.47
N SER A 44 -12.56 63.95 6.16
CA SER A 44 -11.25 63.53 6.72
C SER A 44 -11.35 62.40 7.76
N ASN A 45 -12.40 62.41 8.58
CA ASN A 45 -12.68 61.35 9.56
C ASN A 45 -13.01 60.00 8.89
N GLU A 46 -13.76 60.02 7.78
CA GLU A 46 -14.07 58.81 7.00
C GLU A 46 -12.78 58.20 6.42
N LEU A 47 -11.88 59.03 5.91
CA LEU A 47 -10.57 58.59 5.42
C LEU A 47 -9.73 57.92 6.52
N PHE A 48 -9.72 58.49 7.73
CA PHE A 48 -9.02 57.90 8.87
C PHE A 48 -9.60 56.54 9.26
N LEU A 49 -10.94 56.42 9.33
CA LEU A 49 -11.62 55.17 9.65
C LEU A 49 -11.38 54.09 8.58
N LEU A 50 -11.40 54.44 7.30
CA LEU A 50 -11.08 53.52 6.21
C LEU A 50 -9.62 53.04 6.29
N THR A 51 -8.69 53.94 6.62
CA THR A 51 -7.27 53.57 6.79
C THR A 51 -7.09 52.58 7.94
N ALA A 52 -7.71 52.83 9.09
CA ALA A 52 -7.67 51.93 10.24
C ALA A 52 -8.32 50.57 9.94
N LEU A 53 -9.44 50.57 9.19
CA LEU A 53 -10.10 49.34 8.75
C LEU A 53 -9.20 48.51 7.83
N CYS A 54 -8.58 49.14 6.82
CA CYS A 54 -7.62 48.49 5.93
C CYS A 54 -6.43 47.89 6.70
N GLU A 55 -5.89 48.63 7.69
CA GLU A 55 -4.78 48.13 8.51
C GLU A 55 -5.21 46.91 9.34
N ALA A 56 -6.38 46.96 9.98
CA ALA A 56 -6.93 45.87 10.77
C ALA A 56 -7.20 44.61 9.92
N GLU A 57 -7.75 44.76 8.71
CA GLU A 57 -7.93 43.64 7.79
C GLU A 57 -6.59 43.02 7.37
N SER A 58 -5.60 43.87 7.06
CA SER A 58 -4.26 43.37 6.72
C SER A 58 -3.63 42.56 7.85
N TRP A 59 -3.88 42.96 9.11
CA TRP A 59 -3.41 42.25 10.29
C TRP A 59 -4.13 40.91 10.45
N ASN A 60 -5.45 40.87 10.30
CA ASN A 60 -6.23 39.65 10.38
C ASN A 60 -5.79 38.61 9.34
N VAL A 61 -5.56 39.03 8.09
CA VAL A 61 -5.06 38.14 7.03
C VAL A 61 -3.67 37.58 7.38
N ARG A 62 -2.77 38.39 7.94
CA ARG A 62 -1.45 37.93 8.39
C ARG A 62 -1.54 36.93 9.55
N ALA A 63 -2.43 37.18 10.51
CA ALA A 63 -2.63 36.30 11.65
C ALA A 63 -3.23 34.95 11.22
N GLU A 64 -4.24 34.96 10.35
CA GLU A 64 -4.85 33.75 9.79
C GLU A 64 -3.84 32.92 8.99
N ALA A 65 -3.06 33.57 8.11
CA ALA A 65 -2.01 32.90 7.35
C ALA A 65 -0.95 32.26 8.27
N SER A 66 -0.58 32.94 9.36
CA SER A 66 0.37 32.40 10.35
C SER A 66 -0.21 31.21 11.11
N ASN A 67 -1.50 31.23 11.46
CA ASN A 67 -2.16 30.12 12.14
C ASN A 67 -2.23 28.87 11.26
N ILE A 68 -2.64 29.02 9.99
CA ILE A 68 -2.68 27.91 9.02
C ILE A 68 -1.27 27.30 8.84
N LEU A 69 -0.24 28.15 8.75
CA LEU A 69 1.14 27.66 8.63
C LEU A 69 1.61 26.92 9.89
N ASN A 70 1.29 27.45 11.08
CA ASN A 70 1.64 26.82 12.35
C ASN A 70 0.94 25.46 12.51
N GLU A 71 -0.34 25.35 12.15
CA GLU A 71 -1.08 24.10 12.16
C GLU A 71 -0.46 23.05 11.21
N ALA A 72 -0.18 23.45 9.96
CA ALA A 72 0.49 22.56 9.00
C ALA A 72 1.89 22.11 9.50
N TYR A 73 2.62 23.00 10.17
CA TYR A 73 3.93 22.69 10.75
C TYR A 73 3.81 21.73 11.93
N THR A 74 2.90 21.97 12.88
CA THR A 74 2.72 21.10 14.05
C THR A 74 2.23 19.72 13.63
N GLU A 75 1.30 19.62 12.69
CA GLU A 75 0.88 18.33 12.13
C GLU A 75 2.06 17.54 11.55
N ARG A 76 2.91 18.21 10.77
CA ARG A 76 4.08 17.57 10.17
C ARG A 76 5.06 17.10 11.26
N LEU A 77 5.29 17.94 12.27
CA LEU A 77 6.16 17.60 13.39
C LEU A 77 5.61 16.39 14.18
N TRP A 78 4.32 16.38 14.47
CA TRP A 78 3.64 15.25 15.11
C TRP A 78 3.78 13.96 14.32
N LYS A 79 3.52 13.99 13.01
CA LYS A 79 3.70 12.82 12.13
C LYS A 79 5.14 12.30 12.14
N VAL A 80 6.12 13.21 12.15
CA VAL A 80 7.55 12.84 12.22
C VAL A 80 7.90 12.22 13.58
N LEU A 81 7.41 12.80 14.68
CA LEU A 81 7.64 12.27 16.03
C LEU A 81 6.99 10.91 16.19
N GLN A 82 5.73 10.75 15.79
CA GLN A 82 5.03 9.47 15.79
C GLN A 82 5.77 8.42 14.96
N ALA A 83 6.18 8.75 13.74
CA ALA A 83 6.95 7.82 12.91
C ALA A 83 8.30 7.44 13.53
N LYS A 84 8.95 8.38 14.24
CA LYS A 84 10.20 8.12 14.97
C LYS A 84 9.96 7.22 16.16
N GLU A 85 8.90 7.44 16.93
CA GLU A 85 8.52 6.62 18.08
C GLU A 85 8.09 5.21 17.66
N GLU A 86 7.33 5.07 16.58
CA GLU A 86 6.99 3.77 15.99
C GLU A 86 8.23 3.02 15.50
N LYS A 87 9.17 3.71 14.84
CA LYS A 87 10.45 3.13 14.42
C LYS A 87 11.32 2.76 15.62
N GLN A 88 11.39 3.60 16.65
CA GLN A 88 12.09 3.29 17.89
C GLN A 88 11.44 2.10 18.60
N GLY A 89 10.12 1.99 18.61
CA GLY A 89 9.35 0.85 19.12
C GLY A 89 9.68 -0.45 18.40
N LYS A 90 9.74 -0.42 17.06
CA LYS A 90 10.11 -1.58 16.21
C LYS A 90 11.58 -1.96 16.35
N ASN A 91 12.45 -0.98 16.62
CA ASN A 91 13.89 -1.15 16.82
C ASN A 91 14.29 -1.14 18.31
N LYS A 92 13.36 -1.34 19.26
CA LYS A 92 13.69 -1.59 20.68
C LYS A 92 14.41 -2.93 20.74
N GLY A 93 15.69 -2.93 20.42
CA GLY A 93 16.52 -4.13 20.37
C GLY A 93 16.37 -4.86 21.70
N ILE A 94 15.92 -6.11 21.62
CA ILE A 94 15.89 -7.16 22.66
C ILE A 94 15.99 -6.61 24.09
N LYS A 95 15.13 -5.65 24.45
CA LYS A 95 15.07 -5.17 25.83
C LYS A 95 14.15 -6.13 26.55
N LEU A 96 14.66 -6.75 27.61
CA LEU A 96 13.87 -7.63 28.48
C LEU A 96 12.62 -6.92 29.04
N VAL A 97 12.68 -5.60 29.25
CA VAL A 97 11.58 -4.77 29.79
C VAL A 97 11.22 -3.62 28.83
N GLY A 98 9.95 -3.55 28.41
CA GLY A 98 9.46 -2.69 27.33
C GLY A 98 9.35 -1.19 27.64
N ASP A 99 9.40 -0.84 28.92
CA ASP A 99 9.10 0.50 29.44
C ASP A 99 10.30 1.45 29.36
N GLY A 100 11.50 0.92 29.08
CA GLY A 100 12.73 1.70 28.98
C GLY A 100 13.28 2.20 30.32
N LEU A 101 12.55 2.03 31.43
CA LEU A 101 13.04 2.25 32.78
C LEU A 101 13.84 1.03 33.26
N ALA A 102 14.95 1.29 33.96
CA ALA A 102 15.66 0.25 34.68
C ALA A 102 14.77 -0.24 35.83
N LYS A 103 14.47 -1.54 35.85
CA LYS A 103 13.74 -2.20 36.93
C LYS A 103 14.67 -3.24 37.54
N LEU A 104 14.81 -3.24 38.87
CA LEU A 104 15.40 -4.39 39.56
C LEU A 104 14.42 -5.55 39.44
N LEU A 105 14.85 -6.61 38.76
CA LEU A 105 14.15 -7.88 38.71
C LEU A 105 14.80 -8.82 39.72
N SER A 106 14.00 -9.69 40.32
CA SER A 106 14.56 -10.84 41.02
C SER A 106 15.22 -11.81 40.03
N ASP A 107 16.13 -12.65 40.51
CA ASP A 107 16.91 -13.57 39.66
C ASP A 107 15.99 -14.51 38.86
N ASP A 108 14.95 -15.04 39.51
CA ASP A 108 13.94 -15.90 38.88
C ASP A 108 13.13 -15.17 37.80
N GLU A 109 12.67 -13.94 38.09
CA GLU A 109 11.90 -13.13 37.13
C GLU A 109 12.73 -12.76 35.89
N PHE A 110 14.02 -12.51 36.09
CA PHE A 110 14.94 -12.25 34.98
C PHE A 110 15.08 -13.47 34.07
N TYR A 111 15.26 -14.67 34.64
CA TYR A 111 15.44 -15.89 33.88
C TYR A 111 14.21 -16.23 33.03
N GLU A 112 13.01 -16.16 33.61
CA GLU A 112 11.76 -16.42 32.89
C GLU A 112 11.53 -15.44 31.74
N LEU A 113 11.80 -14.14 31.97
CA LEU A 113 11.70 -13.12 30.92
C LEU A 113 12.74 -13.32 29.82
N ALA A 114 13.97 -13.72 30.16
CA ALA A 114 15.00 -14.02 29.18
C ALA A 114 14.59 -15.19 28.28
N GLN A 115 14.10 -16.29 28.87
CA GLN A 115 13.67 -17.46 28.12
C GLN A 115 12.46 -17.17 27.22
N ALA A 116 11.48 -16.40 27.71
CA ALA A 116 10.34 -15.98 26.91
C ALA A 116 10.78 -15.13 25.70
N LYS A 117 11.73 -14.21 25.90
CA LYS A 117 12.29 -13.37 24.84
C LYS A 117 13.07 -14.17 23.80
N GLU A 118 13.85 -15.15 24.22
CA GLU A 118 14.58 -16.03 23.30
C GLU A 118 13.59 -16.83 22.42
N LYS A 119 12.55 -17.41 23.02
CA LYS A 119 11.48 -18.11 22.27
C LYS A 119 10.79 -17.19 21.26
N GLU A 120 10.49 -15.95 21.65
CA GLU A 120 9.90 -14.94 20.77
C GLU A 120 10.83 -14.62 19.58
N VAL A 121 12.13 -14.40 19.83
CA VAL A 121 13.12 -14.12 18.79
C VAL A 121 13.28 -15.31 17.83
N CYS A 122 13.33 -16.54 18.35
CA CYS A 122 13.38 -17.76 17.55
C CYS A 122 12.15 -17.88 16.65
N GLU A 123 10.94 -17.68 17.19
CA GLU A 123 9.70 -17.78 16.43
C GLU A 123 9.60 -16.71 15.34
N VAL A 124 9.93 -15.46 15.65
CA VAL A 124 9.96 -14.37 14.66
C VAL A 124 10.98 -14.64 13.55
N SER A 125 12.14 -15.20 13.89
CA SER A 125 13.17 -15.54 12.90
C SER A 125 12.70 -16.67 11.99
N ARG A 126 12.09 -17.72 12.57
CA ARG A 126 11.47 -18.81 11.82
C ARG A 126 10.38 -18.31 10.86
N GLN A 127 9.52 -17.39 11.30
CA GLN A 127 8.51 -16.78 10.44
C GLN A 127 9.10 -15.96 9.30
N LYS A 128 10.17 -15.20 9.56
CA LYS A 128 10.88 -14.45 8.51
C LYS A 128 11.53 -15.38 7.48
N GLU A 129 12.10 -16.49 7.93
CA GLU A 129 12.66 -17.51 7.02
C GLU A 129 11.58 -18.15 6.16
N ALA A 130 10.44 -18.55 6.75
CA ALA A 130 9.30 -19.07 6.00
C ALA A 130 8.75 -18.06 4.98
N GLN A 131 8.69 -16.77 5.34
CA GLN A 131 8.28 -15.71 4.40
C GLN A 131 9.26 -15.55 3.24
N LYS A 132 10.58 -15.62 3.51
CA LYS A 132 11.60 -15.56 2.45
C LYS A 132 11.49 -16.76 1.52
N GLU A 133 11.30 -17.96 2.06
CA GLU A 133 11.11 -19.17 1.27
C GLU A 133 9.87 -19.06 0.37
N GLY A 134 8.74 -18.58 0.92
CA GLY A 134 7.53 -18.31 0.13
C GLY A 134 7.73 -17.26 -0.98
N GLN A 135 8.52 -16.22 -0.72
CA GLN A 135 8.90 -15.23 -1.75
C GLN A 135 9.75 -15.86 -2.86
N VAL A 136 10.76 -16.65 -2.50
CA VAL A 136 11.61 -17.35 -3.48
C VAL A 136 10.79 -18.30 -4.35
N ALA A 137 9.85 -19.04 -3.75
CA ALA A 137 8.95 -19.94 -4.48
C ALA A 137 8.02 -19.18 -5.43
N HIS A 138 7.47 -18.03 -5.00
CA HIS A 138 6.66 -17.17 -5.86
C HIS A 138 7.46 -16.63 -7.04
N ASP A 139 8.66 -16.14 -6.79
CA ASP A 139 9.51 -15.55 -7.84
C ASP A 139 9.89 -16.61 -8.88
N ALA A 140 10.24 -17.83 -8.44
CA ALA A 140 10.47 -18.96 -9.34
C ALA A 140 9.23 -19.28 -10.21
N ALA A 141 8.04 -19.33 -9.60
CA ALA A 141 6.80 -19.59 -10.34
C ALA A 141 6.44 -18.47 -11.33
N VAL A 142 6.76 -17.22 -11.01
CA VAL A 142 6.56 -16.08 -11.91
C VAL A 142 7.50 -16.14 -13.11
N GLU A 143 8.75 -16.56 -12.91
CA GLU A 143 9.71 -16.77 -14.02
C GLU A 143 9.24 -17.89 -14.96
N GLU A 144 8.83 -19.04 -14.41
CA GLU A 144 8.26 -20.13 -15.22
C GLU A 144 7.01 -19.68 -16.01
N TRP A 145 6.12 -18.93 -15.35
CA TRP A 145 4.95 -18.35 -16.00
C TRP A 145 5.34 -17.36 -17.11
N ALA A 146 6.36 -16.53 -16.91
CA ALA A 146 6.81 -15.55 -17.91
C ALA A 146 7.36 -16.23 -19.17
N VAL A 147 8.06 -17.35 -19.02
CA VAL A 147 8.53 -18.16 -20.15
C VAL A 147 7.34 -18.75 -20.92
N ALA A 148 6.39 -19.37 -20.22
CA ALA A 148 5.21 -19.96 -20.85
C ALA A 148 4.29 -18.91 -21.53
N ASP A 149 4.12 -17.74 -20.90
CA ASP A 149 3.33 -16.63 -21.47
C ASP A 149 3.99 -16.08 -22.73
N LYS A 150 5.33 -16.03 -22.77
CA LYS A 150 6.07 -15.61 -23.96
C LYS A 150 5.87 -16.57 -25.12
N GLU A 151 6.04 -17.88 -24.90
CA GLU A 151 5.81 -18.90 -25.93
C GLU A 151 4.38 -18.84 -26.47
N GLN A 152 3.40 -18.68 -25.56
CA GLN A 152 2.00 -18.53 -25.95
C GLN A 152 1.74 -17.28 -26.80
N ARG A 153 2.40 -16.15 -26.49
CA ARG A 153 2.29 -14.92 -27.30
C ARG A 153 2.88 -15.11 -28.69
N ASP A 154 4.04 -15.74 -28.80
CA ASP A 154 4.67 -16.03 -30.08
C ASP A 154 3.75 -16.92 -30.94
N GLU A 155 3.11 -17.93 -30.35
CA GLU A 155 2.10 -18.74 -31.04
C GLU A 155 0.87 -17.92 -31.46
N TRP A 156 0.37 -17.03 -30.61
CA TRP A 156 -0.76 -16.16 -30.95
C TRP A 156 -0.45 -15.27 -32.14
N ASP A 157 0.75 -14.68 -32.18
CA ASP A 157 1.19 -13.84 -33.28
C ASP A 157 1.26 -14.62 -34.60
N THR A 158 1.74 -15.88 -34.56
CA THR A 158 1.72 -16.74 -35.76
C THR A 158 0.31 -17.07 -36.22
N ILE A 159 -0.60 -17.38 -35.29
CA ILE A 159 -2.02 -17.67 -35.60
C ILE A 159 -2.68 -16.43 -36.18
N GLN A 160 -2.43 -15.25 -35.60
CA GLN A 160 -2.98 -13.98 -36.05
C GLN A 160 -2.46 -13.62 -37.44
N ALA A 161 -1.16 -13.79 -37.71
CA ALA A 161 -0.57 -13.58 -39.03
C ALA A 161 -1.18 -14.52 -40.09
N ASN A 162 -1.39 -15.80 -39.75
CA ASN A 162 -2.03 -16.75 -40.65
C ASN A 162 -3.50 -16.39 -40.91
N ASN A 163 -4.25 -16.07 -39.86
CA ASN A 163 -5.63 -15.61 -39.95
C ASN A 163 -5.74 -14.33 -40.82
N ALA A 164 -4.78 -13.40 -40.72
CA ALA A 164 -4.72 -12.21 -41.56
C ALA A 164 -4.46 -12.56 -43.04
N LYS A 165 -3.49 -13.44 -43.33
CA LYS A 165 -3.19 -13.91 -44.70
C LYS A 165 -4.39 -14.61 -45.34
N THR A 166 -5.04 -15.52 -44.62
CA THR A 166 -6.19 -16.27 -45.11
C THR A 166 -7.41 -15.37 -45.33
N LYS A 167 -7.65 -14.40 -44.43
CA LYS A 167 -8.68 -13.37 -44.62
C LYS A 167 -8.40 -12.51 -45.86
N ALA A 168 -7.17 -12.04 -46.04
CA ALA A 168 -6.80 -11.24 -47.22
C ALA A 168 -6.98 -12.02 -48.53
N ALA A 169 -6.63 -13.31 -48.56
CA ALA A 169 -6.87 -14.17 -49.72
C ALA A 169 -8.37 -14.36 -50.01
N TRP A 170 -9.19 -14.55 -48.97
CA TRP A 170 -10.64 -14.65 -49.09
C TRP A 170 -11.27 -13.35 -49.60
N ASP A 171 -10.82 -12.19 -49.09
CA ASP A 171 -11.29 -10.87 -49.52
C ASP A 171 -10.92 -10.59 -50.99
N LYS A 172 -9.70 -10.95 -51.42
CA LYS A 172 -9.29 -10.87 -52.84
C LYS A 172 -10.17 -11.74 -53.73
N TRP A 173 -10.46 -12.98 -53.32
CA TRP A 173 -11.33 -13.89 -54.08
C TRP A 173 -12.76 -13.36 -54.16
N LYS A 174 -13.28 -12.83 -53.04
CA LYS A 174 -14.60 -12.20 -52.97
C LYS A 174 -14.70 -10.99 -53.91
N ALA A 175 -13.68 -10.12 -53.91
CA ALA A 175 -13.63 -8.96 -54.80
C ALA A 175 -13.60 -9.37 -56.29
N ALA A 176 -12.87 -10.44 -56.64
CA ALA A 176 -12.84 -10.96 -58.01
C ALA A 176 -14.22 -11.49 -58.45
N VAL A 177 -14.93 -12.22 -57.59
CA VAL A 177 -16.29 -12.72 -57.89
C VAL A 177 -17.27 -11.56 -58.10
N VAL A 178 -17.22 -10.54 -57.23
CA VAL A 178 -18.06 -9.32 -57.35
C VAL A 178 -17.83 -8.61 -58.69
N LYS A 179 -16.56 -8.45 -59.14
CA LYS A 179 -16.24 -7.85 -60.44
C LYS A 179 -16.88 -8.59 -61.62
N THR A 180 -17.00 -9.91 -61.53
CA THR A 180 -17.64 -10.74 -62.58
C THR A 180 -19.18 -10.76 -62.51
N LYS A 181 -19.81 -9.98 -61.61
CA LYS A 181 -21.27 -9.92 -61.36
C LYS A 181 -21.92 -11.28 -61.04
N LYS A 182 -21.12 -12.27 -60.58
CA LYS A 182 -21.62 -13.58 -60.13
C LYS A 182 -22.02 -13.50 -58.65
N LYS A 183 -23.08 -14.21 -58.26
CA LYS A 183 -23.47 -14.33 -56.83
C LYS A 183 -22.38 -15.12 -56.07
N PHE A 184 -21.95 -14.58 -54.93
CA PHE A 184 -20.95 -15.22 -54.06
C PHE A 184 -21.63 -16.16 -53.06
N THR A 185 -21.45 -17.47 -53.23
CA THR A 185 -22.18 -18.50 -52.43
C THR A 185 -21.29 -19.23 -51.41
N LYS A 186 -19.98 -18.96 -51.34
CA LYS A 186 -19.11 -19.66 -50.39
C LYS A 186 -19.29 -19.13 -48.98
N SER A 187 -19.26 -20.05 -48.02
CA SER A 187 -19.34 -19.76 -46.58
C SER A 187 -18.19 -18.85 -46.13
N LYS A 188 -18.45 -18.09 -45.06
CA LYS A 188 -17.43 -17.27 -44.38
C LYS A 188 -16.27 -18.16 -43.91
N LEU A 189 -15.05 -17.67 -44.08
CA LEU A 189 -13.83 -18.35 -43.63
C LEU A 189 -13.88 -18.60 -42.11
N LYS A 190 -13.61 -19.82 -41.68
CA LYS A 190 -13.47 -20.17 -40.25
C LYS A 190 -12.02 -19.91 -39.84
N LEU A 191 -11.81 -18.87 -39.03
CA LEU A 191 -10.49 -18.54 -38.48
C LEU A 191 -10.13 -19.49 -37.35
N LYS A 192 -8.84 -19.75 -37.16
CA LYS A 192 -8.38 -20.53 -36.01
C LYS A 192 -8.61 -19.73 -34.72
N PRO A 193 -9.25 -20.31 -33.68
CA PRO A 193 -9.41 -19.66 -32.39
C PRO A 193 -8.06 -19.38 -31.73
N LEU A 194 -7.99 -18.28 -30.97
CA LEU A 194 -6.83 -17.98 -30.12
C LEU A 194 -6.86 -18.86 -28.86
N LEU A 195 -5.69 -19.19 -28.32
CA LEU A 195 -5.60 -19.93 -27.06
C LEU A 195 -6.03 -19.02 -25.90
N LYS A 196 -6.34 -19.59 -24.73
CA LYS A 196 -6.68 -18.80 -23.53
C LYS A 196 -5.40 -18.42 -22.78
N ALA A 197 -5.35 -17.21 -22.24
CA ALA A 197 -4.22 -16.73 -21.44
C ALA A 197 -3.97 -17.63 -20.23
N ILE A 198 -2.70 -17.96 -19.97
CA ILE A 198 -2.28 -18.68 -18.76
C ILE A 198 -2.39 -17.72 -17.56
N PRO A 199 -3.12 -18.08 -16.48
CA PRO A 199 -3.27 -17.19 -15.33
C PRO A 199 -1.93 -16.99 -14.61
N ARG A 200 -1.62 -15.74 -14.29
CA ARG A 200 -0.41 -15.39 -13.53
C ARG A 200 -0.49 -15.90 -12.08
N PRO A 201 0.59 -16.49 -11.54
CA PRO A 201 0.68 -16.86 -10.12
C PRO A 201 0.41 -15.68 -9.20
N LYS A 202 -0.23 -15.91 -8.05
CA LYS A 202 -0.51 -14.87 -7.05
C LYS A 202 0.28 -15.14 -5.79
N LEU A 203 0.90 -14.11 -5.21
CA LEU A 203 1.72 -14.21 -4.00
C LEU A 203 1.02 -14.89 -2.81
N LYS A 204 -0.30 -14.68 -2.65
CA LYS A 204 -1.08 -15.30 -1.58
C LYS A 204 -1.07 -16.84 -1.62
N ASP A 205 -0.91 -17.43 -2.80
CA ASP A 205 -0.89 -18.88 -2.99
C ASP A 205 0.42 -19.50 -2.45
N PHE A 206 1.44 -18.68 -2.15
CA PHE A 206 2.75 -19.09 -1.64
C PHE A 206 2.98 -18.72 -0.17
N LEU A 207 2.19 -17.81 0.40
CA LEU A 207 2.33 -17.33 1.78
C LEU A 207 1.41 -18.06 2.78
N ASP A 208 0.27 -18.61 2.33
CA ASP A 208 -0.72 -19.26 3.20
C ASP A 208 -0.46 -20.76 3.47
N SER A 209 0.67 -21.30 3.00
CA SER A 209 1.02 -22.73 3.12
C SER A 209 1.22 -23.21 4.57
N GLY A 210 1.19 -22.31 5.56
CA GLY A 210 1.25 -22.63 6.99
C GLY A 210 -0.05 -23.23 7.58
N GLY A 211 -1.14 -23.35 6.82
CA GLY A 211 -2.44 -23.76 7.34
C GLY A 211 -3.33 -24.49 6.36
N GLY A 212 -2.85 -25.55 5.72
CA GLY A 212 -3.72 -26.39 4.89
C GLY A 212 -2.98 -27.36 4.00
N VAL A 213 -2.71 -28.55 4.54
CA VAL A 213 -2.30 -29.73 3.77
C VAL A 213 -3.36 -30.00 2.70
N GLY A 214 -3.09 -29.53 1.49
CA GLY A 214 -3.86 -29.78 0.30
C GLY A 214 -2.91 -30.01 -0.86
N VAL A 215 -1.92 -30.90 -0.66
CA VAL A 215 -1.06 -31.40 -1.72
C VAL A 215 -1.95 -32.11 -2.74
N LYS A 216 -2.36 -31.39 -3.79
CA LYS A 216 -2.74 -32.04 -5.04
C LYS A 216 -1.44 -32.52 -5.65
N GLU A 217 -1.20 -33.82 -5.54
CA GLU A 217 -0.20 -34.55 -6.31
C GLU A 217 -0.25 -34.09 -7.77
N VAL A 218 0.82 -33.41 -8.19
CA VAL A 218 1.18 -33.29 -9.60
C VAL A 218 2.16 -34.43 -9.87
N PRO A 219 1.95 -35.24 -10.92
CA PRO A 219 2.76 -36.44 -11.17
C PRO A 219 4.23 -36.08 -11.40
N ALA A 220 5.08 -36.78 -10.64
CA ALA A 220 6.52 -36.63 -10.62
C ALA A 220 7.17 -36.99 -11.95
N THR A 221 7.89 -36.03 -12.53
CA THR A 221 9.17 -36.28 -13.19
C THR A 221 10.07 -35.09 -12.88
N VAL A 222 11.12 -35.31 -12.09
CA VAL A 222 12.50 -34.80 -12.25
C VAL A 222 13.25 -34.95 -10.92
N THR A 223 14.05 -36.02 -10.90
CA THR A 223 15.42 -36.14 -10.39
C THR A 223 15.79 -35.47 -9.06
N THR A 224 15.68 -36.27 -7.99
CA THR A 224 16.48 -36.17 -6.78
C THR A 224 17.97 -36.26 -7.11
N THR A 225 18.71 -35.20 -6.78
CA THR A 225 20.11 -35.31 -6.41
C THR A 225 20.33 -34.54 -5.12
N ASP A 226 20.85 -35.27 -4.14
CA ASP A 226 21.25 -34.84 -2.81
C ASP A 226 22.16 -33.61 -2.81
N LEU A 227 22.12 -32.82 -1.74
CA LEU A 227 23.28 -32.58 -0.85
C LEU A 227 22.87 -31.59 0.27
N ILE A 228 22.69 -32.05 1.51
CA ILE A 228 23.67 -32.01 2.63
C ILE A 228 23.69 -30.67 3.41
N ASN A 229 23.24 -30.79 4.67
CA ASN A 229 23.69 -30.13 5.92
C ASN A 229 23.92 -28.60 5.98
N ASN A 230 23.21 -27.98 6.94
CA ASN A 230 23.79 -27.17 8.04
C ASN A 230 22.67 -26.93 9.07
N HIS A 231 22.40 -27.87 9.99
CA HIS A 231 23.02 -27.99 11.32
C HIS A 231 23.07 -26.69 12.14
N SER A 232 21.98 -26.47 12.88
CA SER A 232 21.94 -26.08 14.29
C SER A 232 23.28 -25.66 14.92
N MET A 233 23.42 -24.38 15.26
CA MET A 233 24.23 -23.94 16.40
C MET A 233 23.51 -22.80 17.13
N CYS A 234 22.60 -23.16 18.03
CA CYS A 234 22.30 -22.31 19.19
C CYS A 234 23.55 -22.30 20.09
N TRP A 235 24.21 -21.15 20.14
CA TRP A 235 25.39 -20.90 20.97
C TRP A 235 25.08 -21.11 22.46
N SER A 236 25.90 -21.90 23.15
CA SER A 236 25.94 -21.94 24.62
C SER A 236 26.84 -20.81 25.16
N PRO A 237 26.43 -20.08 26.21
CA PRO A 237 27.28 -19.08 26.84
C PRO A 237 28.39 -19.71 27.68
N ALA A 238 29.63 -19.26 27.47
CA ALA A 238 30.78 -19.63 28.30
C ALA A 238 30.69 -18.94 29.67
N HIS A 239 30.59 -19.73 30.74
CA HIS A 239 30.88 -19.29 32.10
C HIS A 239 32.40 -19.18 32.28
N HIS A 240 32.92 -17.98 32.54
CA HIS A 240 34.22 -17.80 33.15
C HIS A 240 34.05 -17.46 34.63
N VAL A 241 34.69 -18.30 35.46
CA VAL A 241 34.95 -18.15 36.89
C VAL A 241 36.18 -17.29 37.09
#